data_AF-A0A9D7S637-F1
#
_entry.id   AF-A0A9D7S637-F1
#
_cell.length_a   1.000
_cell.length_b   1.000
_cell.length_c   1.000
_cell.angle_alpha   90.00
_cell.angle_beta   90.00
_cell.angle_gamma   90.00
#
_symmetry.space_group_name_H-M   'P 1'
#
loop_
_entity.id
_entity.type
_entity.pdbx_description
1 polymer ?
#
loop_
_entity_poly.entity_id
_entity_poly.type
_entity_poly.pdbx_seq_one_letter_code
_entity_poly.pdbx_strand_id
1 'polypeptide(L)'
;MATIQLLSEMLTPASMPSPGTSISSAIKMAMKSFPKKDGYHKLLILISDGEDHEGESLELAKQAAEEGISIVSIPIGTEEGAYVPNPPGAAEAFKRDKNGELIKTKPNRSLLQEISSAGGGGMLELEQGAQLFEELKKKMGNMMKKDLSYQSFNDYESYYQWPLFLALLLLILDGFFNYKKAL
;
A
#
# COMPACT_ATOMS: atom_id res chain seq x y z
N MET A 1 0.56 19.19 6.64
CA MET A 1 -0.83 19.62 6.33
C MET A 1 -0.87 20.64 5.19
N ALA A 2 -0.06 21.71 5.22
CA ALA A 2 -0.08 22.76 4.17
C ALA A 2 0.12 22.26 2.72
N THR A 3 0.93 21.23 2.50
CA THR A 3 1.18 20.66 1.15
C THR A 3 -0.01 19.91 0.56
N ILE A 4 -0.80 19.21 1.37
CA ILE A 4 -1.99 18.49 0.89
C ILE A 4 -3.11 19.49 0.55
N GLN A 5 -3.28 20.54 1.36
CA GLN A 5 -4.21 21.62 1.07
C GLN A 5 -3.85 22.36 -0.23
N LEU A 6 -2.59 22.73 -0.40
CA LEU A 6 -2.11 23.40 -1.62
C LEU A 6 -2.34 22.55 -2.87
N LEU A 7 -2.09 21.24 -2.79
CA LEU A 7 -2.28 20.33 -3.92
C LEU A 7 -3.78 20.12 -4.25
N SER A 8 -4.63 20.05 -3.23
CA SER A 8 -6.08 19.92 -3.41
C SER A 8 -6.71 21.18 -4.03
N GLU A 9 -6.16 22.36 -3.78
CA GLU A 9 -6.62 23.62 -4.38
C GLU A 9 -6.19 23.75 -5.86
N MET A 10 -5.09 23.09 -6.26
CA MET A 10 -4.56 23.14 -7.63
C MET A 10 -5.16 22.09 -8.58
N LEU A 11 -5.75 21.02 -8.04
CA LEU A 11 -6.33 19.93 -8.83
C LEU A 11 -7.84 20.13 -8.98
N THR A 12 -8.30 20.40 -10.20
CA THR A 12 -9.73 20.39 -10.53
C THR A 12 -10.03 19.23 -11.49
N PRO A 13 -11.28 18.73 -11.56
CA PRO A 13 -11.66 17.71 -12.54
C PRO A 13 -11.33 18.10 -13.99
N ALA A 14 -11.30 19.42 -14.29
CA ALA A 14 -10.91 19.95 -15.59
C ALA A 14 -9.41 19.79 -15.92
N SER A 15 -8.58 19.48 -14.92
CA SER A 15 -7.15 19.23 -15.10
C SER A 15 -6.84 17.81 -15.64
N MET A 16 -7.83 16.91 -15.69
CA MET A 16 -7.67 15.57 -16.26
C MET A 16 -8.04 15.54 -17.75
N PRO A 17 -7.11 15.16 -18.65
CA PRO A 17 -7.33 15.19 -20.10
C PRO A 17 -8.24 14.07 -20.62
N SER A 18 -8.43 12.99 -19.85
CA SER A 18 -9.27 11.84 -20.25
C SER A 18 -10.34 11.58 -19.19
N PRO A 19 -11.63 11.53 -19.57
CA PRO A 19 -12.69 11.12 -18.66
C PRO A 19 -12.62 9.60 -18.43
N GLY A 20 -12.75 9.19 -17.17
CA GLY A 20 -12.75 7.78 -16.74
C GLY A 20 -11.98 7.59 -15.44
N THR A 21 -12.23 6.47 -14.77
CA THR A 21 -11.52 6.07 -13.55
C THR A 21 -10.68 4.83 -13.91
N SER A 22 -9.38 4.85 -13.62
CA SER A 22 -8.50 3.69 -13.77
C SER A 22 -7.69 3.52 -12.48
N ILE A 23 -8.17 2.62 -11.62
CA ILE A 23 -7.50 2.30 -10.35
C ILE A 23 -6.20 1.54 -10.66
N SER A 24 -6.21 0.69 -11.69
CA SER A 24 -5.02 -0.04 -12.15
C SER A 24 -3.86 0.91 -12.48
N SER A 25 -4.11 1.95 -13.27
CA SER A 25 -3.12 2.96 -13.63
C SER A 25 -2.60 3.71 -12.41
N ALA A 26 -3.47 4.03 -11.45
CA ALA A 26 -3.10 4.72 -10.22
C ALA A 26 -2.18 3.85 -9.34
N ILE A 27 -2.50 2.57 -9.14
CA ILE A 27 -1.66 1.63 -8.38
C ILE A 27 -0.30 1.49 -9.06
N LYS A 28 -0.27 1.28 -10.38
CA LYS A 28 0.97 1.14 -11.15
C LYS A 28 1.86 2.39 -11.07
N MET A 29 1.25 3.58 -11.10
CA MET A 29 1.96 4.83 -10.93
C MET A 29 2.52 4.96 -9.51
N ALA A 30 1.74 4.60 -8.50
CA ALA A 30 2.17 4.62 -7.10
C ALA A 30 3.39 3.70 -6.88
N MET A 31 3.33 2.45 -7.37
CA MET A 31 4.46 1.50 -7.31
C MET A 31 5.74 2.08 -7.91
N LYS A 32 5.64 2.74 -9.08
CA LYS A 32 6.78 3.41 -9.73
C LYS A 32 7.30 4.64 -8.99
N SER A 33 6.43 5.31 -8.24
CA SER A 33 6.74 6.57 -7.56
C SER A 33 7.39 6.36 -6.19
N PHE A 34 7.17 5.21 -5.56
CA PHE A 34 7.85 4.89 -4.31
C PHE A 34 9.35 4.71 -4.52
N PRO A 35 10.19 5.20 -3.59
CA PRO A 35 11.62 4.97 -3.66
C PRO A 35 11.91 3.46 -3.54
N LYS A 36 12.83 2.96 -4.36
CA LYS A 36 13.32 1.56 -4.32
C LYS A 36 14.26 1.30 -3.13
N LYS A 37 14.23 2.13 -2.10
CA LYS A 37 15.05 1.96 -0.90
C LYS A 37 14.31 1.06 0.08
N ASP A 38 15.02 0.06 0.57
CA ASP A 38 14.55 -0.80 1.64
C ASP A 38 14.52 -0.05 2.99
N GLY A 39 13.70 -0.52 3.92
CA GLY A 39 13.58 0.05 5.27
C GLY A 39 12.53 1.15 5.46
N TYR A 40 11.74 1.47 4.43
CA TYR A 40 10.60 2.39 4.53
C TYR A 40 9.28 1.65 4.31
N HIS A 41 8.30 1.88 5.18
CA HIS A 41 6.93 1.44 4.93
C HIS A 41 6.29 2.30 3.85
N LYS A 42 5.79 1.66 2.81
CA LYS A 42 5.09 2.32 1.70
C LYS A 42 3.60 2.14 1.93
N LEU A 43 2.86 3.25 1.97
CA LEU A 43 1.42 3.27 2.16
C LEU A 43 0.78 4.01 0.99
N LEU A 44 -0.08 3.32 0.25
CA LEU A 44 -0.94 3.91 -0.78
C LEU A 44 -2.34 4.12 -0.20
N ILE A 45 -2.81 5.37 -0.19
CA ILE A 45 -4.19 5.70 0.17
C ILE A 45 -4.96 5.93 -1.14
N LEU A 46 -5.87 5.01 -1.44
CA LEU A 46 -6.74 5.06 -2.60
C LEU A 46 -8.05 5.72 -2.21
N ILE A 47 -8.38 6.85 -2.84
CA ILE A 47 -9.63 7.58 -2.61
C ILE A 47 -10.41 7.53 -3.92
N SER A 48 -11.53 6.81 -3.94
CA SER A 48 -12.32 6.60 -5.17
C SER A 48 -13.75 6.17 -4.84
N ASP A 49 -14.67 6.37 -5.77
CA ASP A 49 -15.98 5.73 -5.80
C ASP A 49 -15.92 4.27 -6.30
N GLY A 50 -14.78 3.78 -6.79
CA GLY A 50 -14.63 2.38 -7.17
C GLY A 50 -15.22 2.02 -8.53
N GLU A 51 -15.51 3.00 -9.40
CA GLU A 51 -15.98 2.73 -10.76
C GLU A 51 -14.80 2.34 -11.68
N ASP A 52 -14.27 1.12 -11.60
CA ASP A 52 -13.17 0.63 -12.45
C ASP A 52 -13.38 -0.78 -13.01
N HIS A 53 -12.53 -1.18 -13.95
CA HIS A 53 -12.46 -2.52 -14.50
C HIS A 53 -11.78 -3.49 -13.51
N GLU A 54 -12.58 -4.38 -12.92
CA GLU A 54 -12.26 -5.15 -11.70
C GLU A 54 -10.99 -6.03 -11.79
N GLY A 55 -10.66 -6.55 -12.98
CA GLY A 55 -9.63 -7.58 -13.14
C GLY A 55 -8.17 -7.13 -13.00
N GLU A 56 -7.79 -5.98 -13.58
CA GLU A 56 -6.38 -5.54 -13.58
C GLU A 56 -5.98 -4.96 -12.22
N SER A 57 -6.92 -4.25 -11.57
CA SER A 57 -6.67 -3.52 -10.32
C SER A 57 -6.40 -4.45 -9.13
N LEU A 58 -7.05 -5.62 -9.09
CA LEU A 58 -6.82 -6.61 -8.04
C LEU A 58 -5.43 -7.28 -8.16
N GLU A 59 -5.01 -7.63 -9.36
CA GLU A 59 -3.70 -8.25 -9.59
C GLU A 59 -2.56 -7.27 -9.29
N LEU A 60 -2.70 -6.00 -9.67
CA LEU A 60 -1.75 -4.95 -9.31
C LEU A 60 -1.70 -4.68 -7.80
N ALA A 61 -2.84 -4.81 -7.11
CA ALA A 61 -2.88 -4.67 -5.65
C ALA A 61 -2.07 -5.77 -4.94
N LYS A 62 -2.15 -7.01 -5.43
CA LYS A 62 -1.32 -8.12 -4.92
C LYS A 62 0.17 -7.86 -5.17
N GLN A 63 0.53 -7.42 -6.38
CA GLN A 63 1.93 -7.08 -6.70
C GLN A 63 2.45 -5.95 -5.81
N ALA A 64 1.63 -4.93 -5.54
CA ALA A 64 1.99 -3.85 -4.62
C ALA A 64 2.26 -4.39 -3.21
N ALA A 65 1.46 -5.33 -2.70
CA ALA A 65 1.70 -5.96 -1.41
C ALA A 65 3.02 -6.75 -1.37
N GLU A 66 3.37 -7.46 -2.44
CA GLU A 66 4.66 -8.16 -2.58
C GLU A 66 5.85 -7.19 -2.55
N GLU A 67 5.70 -5.97 -3.07
CA GLU A 67 6.71 -4.90 -3.02
C GLU A 67 6.73 -4.13 -1.68
N GLY A 68 5.96 -4.58 -0.68
CA GLY A 68 5.85 -3.96 0.64
C GLY A 68 5.03 -2.66 0.64
N ILE A 69 4.14 -2.48 -0.33
CA ILE A 69 3.23 -1.35 -0.43
C ILE A 69 1.86 -1.76 0.09
N SER A 70 1.49 -1.22 1.26
CA SER A 70 0.16 -1.44 1.83
C SER A 70 -0.86 -0.52 1.16
N ILE A 71 -2.00 -1.05 0.72
CA ILE A 71 -3.07 -0.26 0.10
C ILE A 71 -4.25 -0.11 1.06
N VAL A 72 -4.61 1.13 1.37
CA VAL A 72 -5.81 1.49 2.12
C VAL A 72 -6.78 2.20 1.20
N SER A 73 -8.04 1.74 1.16
CA SER A 73 -9.07 2.38 0.35
C SER A 73 -10.03 3.21 1.20
N ILE A 74 -10.43 4.36 0.67
CA ILE A 74 -11.42 5.26 1.25
C ILE A 74 -12.50 5.48 0.19
N PRO A 75 -13.68 4.86 0.33
CA PRO A 75 -14.77 5.04 -0.61
C PRO A 75 -15.33 6.47 -0.50
N ILE A 76 -15.53 7.13 -1.63
CA ILE A 76 -16.27 8.40 -1.69
C ILE A 76 -17.66 8.14 -2.29
N GLY A 77 -18.69 8.63 -1.59
CA GLY A 77 -20.06 8.63 -2.08
C GLY A 77 -21.05 7.97 -1.11
N THR A 78 -22.33 8.25 -1.33
CA THR A 78 -23.42 7.68 -0.53
C THR A 78 -23.89 6.35 -1.10
N GLU A 79 -24.44 5.47 -0.27
CA GLU A 79 -25.04 4.20 -0.73
C GLU A 79 -26.19 4.42 -1.71
N GLU A 80 -26.95 5.49 -1.49
CA GLU A 80 -28.10 5.83 -2.33
C GLU A 80 -27.66 6.21 -3.74
N GLY A 81 -26.43 6.69 -3.92
CA GLY A 81 -25.90 7.21 -5.17
C GLY A 81 -26.45 8.59 -5.52
N ALA A 82 -25.71 9.33 -6.34
CA ALA A 82 -26.06 10.69 -6.75
C ALA A 82 -26.09 10.81 -8.27
N TYR A 83 -26.89 11.77 -8.76
CA TYR A 83 -26.88 12.12 -10.18
C TYR A 83 -25.67 12.98 -10.50
N VAL A 84 -25.02 12.69 -11.63
CA VAL A 84 -23.83 13.44 -12.07
C VAL A 84 -24.27 14.81 -12.60
N PRO A 85 -23.85 15.93 -12.00
CA PRO A 85 -24.22 17.25 -12.48
C PRO A 85 -23.46 17.59 -13.76
N ASN A 86 -24.11 18.35 -14.65
CA ASN A 86 -23.40 18.97 -15.77
C ASN A 86 -22.65 20.22 -15.31
N PRO A 87 -21.61 20.65 -16.06
CA PRO A 87 -20.92 21.89 -15.77
C PRO A 87 -21.88 23.10 -15.76
N PRO A 88 -21.59 24.13 -14.94
CA PRO A 88 -22.41 25.34 -14.89
C PRO A 88 -22.56 25.96 -16.28
N GLY A 89 -23.80 26.21 -16.73
CA GLY A 89 -24.10 26.76 -18.06
C GLY A 89 -24.53 25.73 -19.11
N ALA A 90 -24.59 24.44 -18.77
CA ALA A 90 -25.23 23.43 -19.62
C ALA A 90 -26.76 23.58 -19.64
N ALA A 91 -27.40 23.23 -20.77
CA ALA A 91 -28.85 23.31 -20.93
C ALA A 91 -29.64 22.39 -19.98
N GLU A 92 -29.01 21.31 -19.52
CA GLU A 92 -29.58 20.38 -18.56
C GLU A 92 -28.72 20.31 -17.30
N ALA A 93 -29.35 20.24 -16.12
CA ALA A 93 -28.65 20.24 -14.84
C ALA A 93 -27.85 18.95 -14.55
N PHE A 94 -28.22 17.83 -15.17
CA PHE A 94 -27.63 16.51 -14.92
C PHE A 94 -27.27 15.80 -16.21
N LYS A 95 -26.26 14.92 -16.12
CA LYS A 95 -25.76 14.15 -17.25
C LYS A 95 -26.70 12.98 -17.56
N ARG A 96 -26.91 12.73 -18.85
CA ARG A 96 -27.70 11.60 -19.37
C ARG A 96 -26.83 10.61 -20.13
N ASP A 97 -27.29 9.36 -20.15
CA ASP A 97 -26.70 8.30 -20.95
C ASP A 97 -27.15 8.38 -22.43
N LYS A 98 -26.73 7.41 -23.24
CA LYS A 98 -27.08 7.35 -24.67
C LYS A 98 -28.57 7.09 -24.93
N ASN A 99 -29.30 6.62 -23.92
CA ASN A 99 -30.73 6.31 -23.99
C ASN A 99 -31.60 7.47 -23.47
N GLY A 100 -30.97 8.54 -22.96
CA GLY A 100 -31.66 9.70 -22.40
C GLY A 100 -32.02 9.56 -20.91
N GLU A 101 -31.52 8.53 -20.22
CA GLU A 101 -31.73 8.32 -18.80
C GLU A 101 -30.68 9.06 -17.97
N LEU A 102 -31.06 9.53 -16.77
CA LEU A 102 -30.14 10.23 -15.88
C LEU A 102 -29.08 9.27 -15.35
N ILE A 103 -27.80 9.63 -15.49
CA ILE A 103 -26.69 8.84 -14.97
C ILE A 103 -26.64 8.99 -13.45
N LYS A 104 -26.88 7.89 -12.75
CA LYS A 104 -26.73 7.78 -11.30
C LYS A 104 -25.49 6.96 -10.98
N THR A 105 -24.50 7.58 -10.36
CA THR A 105 -23.27 6.91 -9.90
C THR A 105 -23.45 6.40 -8.47
N LYS A 106 -22.88 5.24 -8.18
CA LYS A 106 -22.87 4.61 -6.85
C LYS A 106 -21.48 4.05 -6.56
N PRO A 107 -20.98 4.22 -5.34
CA PRO A 107 -19.68 3.69 -5.00
C PRO A 107 -19.66 2.15 -4.96
N ASN A 108 -18.68 1.53 -5.61
CA ASN A 108 -18.41 0.10 -5.55
C ASN A 108 -17.50 -0.22 -4.36
N ARG A 109 -18.11 -0.29 -3.17
CA ARG A 109 -17.39 -0.62 -1.92
C ARG A 109 -16.77 -2.01 -1.93
N SER A 110 -17.43 -2.99 -2.56
CA SER A 110 -16.92 -4.37 -2.64
C SER A 110 -15.57 -4.41 -3.34
N LEU A 111 -15.46 -3.78 -4.51
CA LEU A 111 -14.22 -3.71 -5.26
C LEU A 111 -13.10 -3.03 -4.46
N LEU A 112 -13.39 -1.90 -3.83
CA LEU A 112 -12.40 -1.18 -3.02
C LEU A 112 -11.93 -2.00 -1.81
N GLN A 113 -12.84 -2.75 -1.19
CA GLN A 113 -12.52 -3.66 -0.10
C GLN A 113 -11.62 -4.81 -0.58
N GLU A 114 -11.90 -5.41 -1.74
CA GLU A 114 -11.08 -6.47 -2.32
C GLU A 114 -9.67 -5.97 -2.65
N ILE A 115 -9.55 -4.81 -3.30
CA ILE A 115 -8.27 -4.18 -3.66
C ILE A 115 -7.44 -3.89 -2.42
N SER A 116 -8.04 -3.25 -1.40
CA SER A 116 -7.31 -2.89 -0.19
C SER A 116 -6.95 -4.10 0.67
N SER A 117 -7.76 -5.16 0.65
CA SER A 117 -7.47 -6.43 1.32
C SER A 117 -6.34 -7.18 0.62
N ALA A 118 -6.37 -7.24 -0.72
CA ALA A 118 -5.28 -7.82 -1.53
C ALA A 118 -3.97 -7.04 -1.35
N GLY A 119 -4.06 -5.72 -1.19
CA GLY A 119 -2.95 -4.84 -0.87
C GLY A 119 -2.50 -4.83 0.59
N GLY A 120 -3.03 -5.70 1.47
CA GLY A 120 -2.58 -5.84 2.86
C GLY A 120 -2.93 -4.67 3.81
N GLY A 121 -3.73 -3.71 3.37
CA GLY A 121 -4.22 -2.61 4.20
C GLY A 121 -5.64 -2.87 4.66
N GLY A 122 -6.62 -2.48 3.85
CA GLY A 122 -8.06 -2.59 4.14
C GLY A 122 -8.82 -1.28 3.89
N MET A 123 -10.15 -1.31 4.04
CA MET A 123 -11.02 -0.16 3.76
C MET A 123 -11.31 0.66 5.01
N LEU A 124 -11.38 1.98 4.87
CA LEU A 124 -11.75 2.92 5.93
C LEU A 124 -12.84 3.88 5.45
N GLU A 125 -13.88 4.09 6.26
CA GLU A 125 -15.02 4.95 5.92
C GLU A 125 -14.80 6.41 6.35
N LEU A 126 -15.22 7.36 5.52
CA LEU A 126 -15.01 8.80 5.71
C LEU A 126 -15.75 9.39 6.92
N GLU A 127 -16.86 8.78 7.34
CA GLU A 127 -17.63 9.23 8.52
C GLU A 127 -16.79 9.21 9.81
N GLN A 128 -15.67 8.48 9.79
CA GLN A 128 -14.76 8.31 10.91
C GLN A 128 -13.54 9.25 10.81
N GLY A 129 -13.59 10.36 10.06
CA GLY A 129 -12.41 11.17 9.69
C GLY A 129 -11.38 11.51 10.79
N ALA A 130 -11.78 11.67 12.06
CA ALA A 130 -10.83 11.84 13.18
C ALA A 130 -10.26 10.50 13.70
N GLN A 131 -11.07 9.44 13.71
CA GLN A 131 -10.66 8.08 14.06
C GLN A 131 -9.82 7.44 12.95
N LEU A 132 -10.06 7.80 11.69
CA LEU A 132 -9.32 7.39 10.50
C LEU A 132 -7.82 7.61 10.66
N PHE A 133 -7.44 8.79 11.16
CA PHE A 133 -6.04 9.16 11.32
C PHE A 133 -5.37 8.39 12.46
N GLU A 134 -6.09 8.14 13.55
CA GLU A 134 -5.62 7.33 14.67
C GLU A 134 -5.54 5.83 14.32
N GLU A 135 -6.50 5.30 13.58
CA GLU A 135 -6.45 3.93 13.07
C GLU A 135 -5.34 3.74 12.06
N LEU A 136 -5.16 4.66 11.11
CA LEU A 136 -4.02 4.67 10.19
C LEU A 136 -2.70 4.70 10.95
N LYS A 137 -2.57 5.59 11.94
CA LYS A 137 -1.36 5.71 12.77
C LYS A 137 -1.10 4.44 13.58
N LYS A 138 -2.13 3.81 14.15
CA LYS A 138 -2.03 2.53 14.87
C LYS A 138 -1.63 1.39 13.95
N LYS A 139 -2.20 1.35 12.74
CA LYS A 139 -1.91 0.32 11.73
C LYS A 139 -0.49 0.46 11.18
N MET A 140 -0.06 1.69 10.88
CA MET A 140 1.33 2.02 10.54
C MET A 140 2.30 1.64 11.68
N GLY A 141 1.95 1.95 12.93
CA GLY A 141 2.78 1.61 14.09
C GLY A 141 2.94 0.11 14.31
N ASN A 142 1.89 -0.68 14.05
CA ASN A 142 1.95 -2.14 14.14
C ASN A 142 2.72 -2.78 12.98
N MET A 143 2.59 -2.25 11.76
CA MET A 143 3.40 -2.68 10.61
C MET A 143 4.89 -2.39 10.85
N MET A 144 5.23 -1.20 11.36
CA MET A 144 6.61 -0.83 11.75
C MET A 144 7.21 -1.80 12.76
N LYS A 145 6.45 -2.22 13.76
CA LYS A 145 6.95 -3.15 14.79
C LYS A 145 7.16 -4.57 14.25
N LYS A 146 6.30 -5.03 13.35
CA LYS A 146 6.38 -6.39 12.80
C LYS A 146 7.65 -6.56 11.95
N ASP A 147 7.99 -5.59 11.10
CA ASP A 147 9.18 -5.69 10.26
C ASP A 147 10.50 -5.43 11.00
N LEU A 148 10.52 -4.57 12.03
CA LEU A 148 11.67 -4.46 12.95
C LEU A 148 12.03 -5.81 13.58
N SER A 149 11.02 -6.62 13.94
CA SER A 149 11.28 -7.96 14.43
C SER A 149 11.83 -8.89 13.35
N TYR A 150 11.27 -8.89 12.13
CA TYR A 150 11.80 -9.68 11.01
C TYR A 150 13.24 -9.30 10.62
N GLN A 151 13.58 -8.01 10.63
CA GLN A 151 14.95 -7.55 10.36
C GLN A 151 15.92 -7.99 11.47
N SER A 152 15.51 -7.93 12.73
CA SER A 152 16.32 -8.44 13.86
C SER A 152 16.50 -9.97 13.86
N PHE A 153 15.70 -10.74 13.11
CA PHE A 153 15.89 -12.20 13.00
C PHE A 153 16.83 -12.62 11.86
N ASN A 154 17.15 -11.75 10.90
CA ASN A 154 17.88 -12.17 9.69
C ASN A 154 19.35 -11.68 9.60
N ASP A 155 19.77 -10.76 10.47
CA ASP A 155 21.18 -10.32 10.57
C ASP A 155 21.91 -10.97 11.76
N TYR A 156 21.74 -12.28 11.96
CA TYR A 156 22.68 -13.05 12.77
C TYR A 156 23.96 -13.26 11.97
N GLU A 157 24.87 -12.29 12.02
CA GLU A 157 26.26 -12.55 11.61
C GLU A 157 26.82 -13.70 12.45
N SER A 158 27.17 -14.78 11.77
CA SER A 158 27.63 -16.01 12.39
C SER A 158 29.10 -15.89 12.83
N TYR A 159 29.32 -15.34 14.02
CA TYR A 159 30.66 -15.25 14.64
C TYR A 159 31.21 -16.58 15.16
N TYR A 160 30.53 -17.72 14.95
CA TYR A 160 30.96 -19.03 15.45
C TYR A 160 32.28 -19.52 14.83
N GLN A 161 32.72 -18.92 13.73
CA GLN A 161 33.95 -19.29 13.03
C GLN A 161 35.20 -19.08 13.91
N TRP A 162 35.23 -17.99 14.69
CA TRP A 162 36.32 -17.70 15.62
C TRP A 162 36.47 -18.72 16.76
N PRO A 163 35.42 -19.04 17.55
CA PRO A 163 35.51 -20.09 18.56
C PRO A 163 35.73 -21.48 17.97
N LEU A 164 35.16 -21.79 16.79
CA LEU A 164 35.40 -23.06 16.10
C LEU A 164 36.87 -23.21 15.67
N PHE A 165 37.46 -22.15 15.10
CA PHE A 165 38.87 -22.12 14.75
C PHE A 165 39.77 -22.30 15.98
N LEU A 166 39.45 -21.62 17.09
CA LEU A 166 40.20 -21.73 18.33
C LEU A 166 40.13 -23.15 18.92
N ALA A 167 38.94 -23.77 18.89
CA ALA A 167 38.76 -25.16 19.33
C ALA A 167 39.55 -26.14 18.45
N LEU A 168 39.53 -25.95 17.13
CA LEU A 168 40.29 -26.78 16.19
C LEU A 168 41.81 -26.64 16.41
N LEU A 169 42.29 -25.42 16.63
CA LEU A 169 43.70 -25.14 16.91
C LEU A 169 44.18 -25.80 18.21
N LEU A 170 43.38 -25.72 19.28
CA LEU A 170 43.65 -26.40 20.55
C LEU A 170 43.70 -27.92 20.40
N LEU A 171 42.79 -28.50 19.61
CA LEU A 171 42.75 -29.95 19.34
C LEU A 171 44.04 -30.43 18.64
N ILE A 172 44.53 -29.67 17.66
CA ILE A 172 45.76 -29.99 16.94
C ILE A 172 46.97 -29.92 17.89
N LEU A 173 47.05 -28.87 18.73
CA LEU A 173 48.12 -28.72 19.70
C LEU A 173 48.13 -29.86 20.73
N ASP A 174 46.97 -30.26 21.23
CA ASP A 174 46.86 -31.41 22.15
C ASP A 174 47.33 -32.71 21.48
N GLY A 175 46.98 -32.93 20.21
CA GLY A 175 47.48 -34.06 19.42
C GLY A 175 49.01 -34.10 19.33
N PHE A 176 49.66 -32.96 19.10
CA PHE A 176 51.13 -32.87 19.08
C PHE A 176 51.78 -33.11 20.45
N PHE A 177 51.16 -32.64 21.53
CA PHE A 177 51.66 -32.85 22.89
C PHE A 177 51.49 -34.30 23.35
N ASN A 178 50.37 -34.94 23.04
CA ASN A 178 50.14 -36.35 23.37
C ASN A 178 51.02 -37.30 22.57
N TYR A 179 51.35 -36.98 21.31
CA TYR A 179 52.23 -37.82 20.49
C TYR A 179 53.67 -37.88 21.02
N LYS A 180 54.15 -36.82 21.70
CA LYS A 180 55.49 -36.79 22.33
C LYS A 180 55.59 -37.55 23.65
N LYS A 181 54.47 -37.97 24.25
CA LYS A 181 54.46 -38.80 25.47
C LYS A 181 54.36 -40.30 25.20
N ALA A 182 54.11 -40.69 23.95
CA ALA A 182 53.92 -42.08 23.54
C ALA A 182 55.14 -42.70 22.82
N LEU A 183 56.28 -41.99 22.78
CA LEU A 183 57.59 -42.42 22.30
C LEU A 183 58.60 -42.30 23.45
#